data_AF-A0AAV0KD87-F1
#
_entry.id   AF-A0AAV0KD87-F1
#
_cell.length_a   1.000
_cell.length_b   1.000
_cell.length_c   1.000
_cell.angle_alpha   90.00
_cell.angle_beta   90.00
_cell.angle_gamma   90.00
#
_symmetry.space_group_name_H-M   'P 1'
#
loop_
_entity.id
_entity.type
_entity.pdbx_description
1 polymer ?
#
loop_
_entity_poly.entity_id
_entity_poly.type
_entity_poly.pdbx_seq_one_letter_code
_entity_poly.pdbx_strand_id
1 'polypeptide(L)'
;TFVIAQPDIAAPGVDILAAWSPATTATSEEGDERVVKYNIRSGTSMACPHATGAAAYIKSFHPTWSPAAIRSALMTTASPMKPANNRDAEFAYGSGLINLTRCNDPGLVYDAGEQDYIKFMCGQDYTAAQIKLITSQDVDCSNVGETFAWDLNYPSFILPGEVGKNVTRVFQRSVTNVGTAGVASYRAVLRAPGELVVRVEPEVLRFSSVEETKRFNVTVTARVGSSGGVVSGALVWSDGSHQVRSPIVAHTL
;
A
#
# COMPACT_ATOMS: atom_id res chain seq x y z
N THR A 1 -3.21 16.85 6.77
CA THR A 1 -3.76 16.30 5.52
C THR A 1 -3.21 14.91 5.30
N PHE A 2 -4.05 13.91 5.01
CA PHE A 2 -3.59 12.54 4.77
C PHE A 2 -2.80 12.47 3.46
N VAL A 3 -1.58 11.93 3.53
CA VAL A 3 -0.66 11.79 2.37
C VAL A 3 -0.35 10.34 2.01
N ILE A 4 -0.87 9.38 2.80
CA ILE A 4 -0.75 7.93 2.61
C ILE A 4 -2.13 7.28 2.82
N ALA A 5 -2.45 6.28 2.00
CA ALA A 5 -3.78 5.68 1.92
C ALA A 5 -3.86 4.60 2.96
N GLN A 6 -4.98 4.54 3.65
CA GLN A 6 -5.28 3.47 4.57
C GLN A 6 -6.73 3.02 4.33
N PRO A 7 -7.02 1.71 4.47
CA PRO A 7 -6.07 0.62 4.75
C PRO A 7 -5.16 0.30 3.56
N ASP A 8 -4.09 -0.46 3.78
CA ASP A 8 -3.18 -0.87 2.69
C ASP A 8 -3.74 -1.96 1.79
N ILE A 9 -4.43 -2.93 2.40
CA ILE A 9 -4.87 -4.16 1.75
C ILE A 9 -6.04 -4.80 2.52
N ALA A 10 -6.90 -5.52 1.81
CA ALA A 10 -7.98 -6.31 2.37
C ALA A 10 -7.59 -7.80 2.47
N ALA A 11 -8.11 -8.47 3.50
CA ALA A 11 -7.95 -9.91 3.71
C ALA A 11 -9.26 -10.52 4.29
N PRO A 12 -9.44 -11.84 4.22
CA PRO A 12 -10.62 -12.50 4.77
C PRO A 12 -10.77 -12.25 6.27
N GLY A 13 -11.89 -11.64 6.68
CA GLY A 13 -12.15 -11.29 8.08
C GLY A 13 -13.60 -11.46 8.50
N VAL A 14 -14.45 -12.10 7.70
CA VAL A 14 -15.85 -12.36 8.02
C VAL A 14 -16.06 -13.88 8.04
N ASP A 15 -16.74 -14.34 9.09
CA ASP A 15 -17.08 -15.74 9.35
C ASP A 15 -15.85 -16.67 9.29
N ILE A 16 -14.77 -16.24 9.94
CA ILE A 16 -13.53 -16.99 10.01
C ILE A 16 -13.60 -18.00 11.15
N LEU A 17 -13.48 -19.28 10.81
CA LEU A 17 -13.33 -20.37 11.76
C LEU A 17 -11.88 -20.45 12.26
N ALA A 18 -11.68 -20.30 13.57
CA ALA A 18 -10.36 -20.42 14.20
C ALA A 18 -10.45 -21.15 15.55
N ALA A 19 -9.30 -21.56 16.09
CA ALA A 19 -9.24 -22.19 17.41
C ALA A 19 -9.78 -21.25 18.49
N TRP A 20 -10.47 -21.81 19.48
CA TRP A 20 -11.09 -21.06 20.58
C TRP A 20 -10.79 -21.73 21.92
N SER A 21 -10.63 -20.91 22.95
CA SER A 21 -10.31 -21.43 24.29
C SER A 21 -11.52 -22.16 24.88
N PRO A 22 -11.35 -23.37 25.42
CA PRO A 22 -12.42 -24.06 26.14
C PRO A 22 -12.70 -23.46 27.52
N ALA A 23 -11.94 -22.44 27.95
CA ALA A 23 -12.14 -21.73 29.22
C ALA A 23 -13.25 -20.66 29.16
N THR A 24 -13.80 -20.41 27.97
CA THR A 24 -14.90 -19.45 27.76
C THR A 24 -15.96 -20.07 26.86
N THR A 25 -17.15 -19.48 26.88
CA THR A 25 -18.30 -19.93 26.12
C THR A 25 -18.18 -19.43 24.66
N ALA A 26 -18.99 -20.00 23.76
CA ALA A 26 -18.88 -19.73 22.34
C ALA A 26 -19.17 -18.25 22.01
N THR A 27 -20.17 -17.63 22.63
CA THR A 27 -20.48 -16.21 22.41
C THR A 27 -19.83 -15.28 23.42
N SER A 28 -19.49 -15.78 24.62
CA SER A 28 -19.16 -14.99 25.81
C SER A 28 -20.34 -14.18 26.37
N GLU A 29 -21.56 -14.52 25.98
CA GLU A 29 -22.81 -13.91 26.46
C GLU A 29 -23.40 -14.68 27.65
N GLU A 30 -24.14 -13.98 28.50
CA GLU A 30 -24.86 -14.59 29.62
C GLU A 30 -25.91 -15.60 29.11
N GLY A 31 -25.89 -16.81 29.67
CA GLY A 31 -26.80 -17.90 29.29
C GLY A 31 -26.34 -18.79 28.14
N ASP A 32 -25.19 -18.50 27.49
CA ASP A 32 -24.57 -19.46 26.57
C ASP A 32 -23.61 -20.38 27.35
N GLU A 33 -23.95 -21.66 27.48
CA GLU A 33 -23.09 -22.66 28.15
C GLU A 33 -22.23 -23.49 27.17
N ARG A 34 -22.33 -23.22 25.86
CA ARG A 34 -21.63 -24.03 24.85
C ARG A 34 -20.13 -23.75 24.89
N VAL A 35 -19.35 -24.82 25.05
CA VAL A 35 -17.89 -24.80 24.94
C VAL A 35 -17.48 -25.46 23.63
N VAL A 36 -16.68 -24.76 22.83
CA VAL A 36 -16.25 -25.21 21.49
C VAL A 36 -14.74 -25.10 21.34
N LYS A 37 -14.13 -26.03 20.59
CA LYS A 37 -12.69 -26.00 20.26
C LYS A 37 -12.36 -25.02 19.13
N TYR A 38 -13.37 -24.69 18.32
CA TYR A 38 -13.27 -23.76 17.21
C TYR A 38 -14.50 -22.86 17.22
N ASN A 39 -14.31 -21.60 16.86
CA ASN A 39 -15.36 -20.60 16.85
C ASN A 39 -15.29 -19.79 15.56
N ILE A 40 -16.45 -19.28 15.12
CA ILE A 40 -16.59 -18.44 13.95
C ILE A 40 -16.68 -16.99 14.44
N ARG A 41 -15.73 -16.16 14.03
CA ARG A 41 -15.69 -14.74 14.38
C ARG A 41 -15.48 -13.88 13.14
N SER A 42 -15.92 -12.63 13.26
CA SER A 42 -15.83 -11.61 12.22
C SER A 42 -15.15 -10.37 12.80
N GLY A 43 -14.30 -9.73 12.01
CA GLY A 43 -13.58 -8.51 12.38
C GLY A 43 -12.27 -8.35 11.61
N THR A 44 -11.74 -7.12 11.62
CA THR A 44 -10.39 -6.85 11.13
C THR A 44 -9.32 -7.58 11.96
N SER A 45 -9.63 -7.95 13.21
CA SER A 45 -8.84 -8.85 14.05
C SER A 45 -8.70 -10.26 13.46
N MET A 46 -9.61 -10.71 12.59
CA MET A 46 -9.51 -11.96 11.83
C MET A 46 -8.82 -11.76 10.47
N ALA A 47 -8.95 -10.59 9.86
CA ALA A 47 -8.23 -10.25 8.62
C ALA A 47 -6.72 -10.06 8.83
N CYS A 48 -6.32 -9.40 9.92
CA CYS A 48 -4.92 -9.16 10.29
C CYS A 48 -4.05 -10.42 10.28
N PRO A 49 -4.40 -11.53 10.97
CA PRO A 49 -3.57 -12.74 10.98
C PRO A 49 -3.43 -13.41 9.61
N HIS A 50 -4.39 -13.24 8.68
CA HIS A 50 -4.22 -13.68 7.30
C HIS A 50 -3.12 -12.87 6.60
N ALA A 51 -3.12 -11.55 6.75
CA ALA A 51 -2.05 -10.69 6.23
C ALA A 51 -0.70 -10.99 6.89
N THR A 52 -0.68 -11.27 8.20
CA THR A 52 0.53 -11.70 8.92
C THR A 52 1.08 -13.01 8.36
N GLY A 53 0.22 -14.01 8.15
CA GLY A 53 0.61 -15.29 7.54
C GLY A 53 1.16 -15.11 6.12
N ALA A 54 0.52 -14.24 5.32
CA ALA A 54 0.99 -13.89 3.98
C ALA A 54 2.38 -13.23 4.00
N ALA A 55 2.59 -12.26 4.89
CA ALA A 55 3.87 -11.59 5.06
C ALA A 55 4.97 -12.56 5.53
N ALA A 56 4.66 -13.45 6.48
CA ALA A 56 5.58 -14.47 6.96
C ALA A 56 5.94 -15.49 5.86
N TYR A 57 4.97 -15.89 5.04
CA TYR A 57 5.20 -16.74 3.88
C TYR A 57 6.20 -16.09 2.92
N ILE A 58 5.98 -14.83 2.52
CA ILE A 58 6.92 -14.09 1.65
C ILE A 58 8.31 -14.00 2.30
N LYS A 59 8.39 -13.65 3.60
CA LYS A 59 9.66 -13.55 4.34
C LYS A 59 10.43 -14.87 4.36
N SER A 60 9.75 -16.01 4.37
CA SER A 60 10.40 -17.32 4.36
C SER A 60 11.13 -17.64 3.05
N PHE A 61 10.64 -17.13 1.92
CA PHE A 61 11.29 -17.25 0.61
C PHE A 61 12.26 -16.10 0.32
N HIS A 62 12.05 -14.95 0.96
CA HIS A 62 12.87 -13.75 0.81
C HIS A 62 13.41 -13.24 2.17
N PRO A 63 14.35 -13.97 2.80
CA PRO A 63 14.80 -13.67 4.17
C PRO A 63 15.45 -12.30 4.32
N THR A 64 15.98 -11.72 3.25
CA THR A 64 16.66 -10.41 3.24
C THR A 64 15.71 -9.23 2.98
N TRP A 65 14.49 -9.46 2.52
CA TRP A 65 13.57 -8.37 2.19
C TRP A 65 13.19 -7.56 3.43
N SER A 66 13.15 -6.24 3.24
CA SER A 66 12.68 -5.31 4.26
C SER A 66 11.17 -5.50 4.51
N PRO A 67 10.66 -5.00 5.66
CA PRO A 67 9.21 -4.93 5.87
C PRO A 67 8.47 -4.14 4.76
N ALA A 68 9.09 -3.09 4.22
CA ALA A 68 8.51 -2.28 3.16
C ALA A 68 8.42 -3.04 1.82
N ALA A 69 9.45 -3.82 1.48
CA ALA A 69 9.45 -4.69 0.30
C ALA A 69 8.35 -5.76 0.39
N ILE A 70 8.14 -6.37 1.56
CA ILE A 70 7.07 -7.36 1.78
C ILE A 70 5.69 -6.70 1.67
N ARG A 71 5.49 -5.54 2.30
CA ARG A 71 4.27 -4.74 2.14
C ARG A 71 4.02 -4.41 0.66
N SER A 72 5.06 -3.97 -0.05
CA SER A 72 4.98 -3.67 -1.47
C SER A 72 4.53 -4.87 -2.27
N ALA A 73 5.14 -6.04 -2.07
CA ALA A 73 4.79 -7.25 -2.81
C ALA A 73 3.32 -7.66 -2.59
N LEU A 74 2.81 -7.55 -1.35
CA LEU A 74 1.40 -7.80 -1.04
C LEU A 74 0.49 -6.80 -1.75
N MET A 75 0.79 -5.50 -1.65
CA MET A 75 -0.03 -4.43 -2.21
C MET A 75 -0.06 -4.45 -3.75
N THR A 76 1.10 -4.56 -4.39
CA THR A 76 1.19 -4.42 -5.85
C THR A 76 0.66 -5.62 -6.62
N THR A 77 0.54 -6.76 -5.96
CA THR A 77 0.01 -8.01 -6.53
C THR A 77 -1.42 -8.32 -6.08
N ALA A 78 -1.99 -7.49 -5.21
CA ALA A 78 -3.35 -7.64 -4.71
C ALA A 78 -4.37 -7.68 -5.87
N SER A 79 -5.41 -8.49 -5.69
CA SER A 79 -6.52 -8.58 -6.63
C SER A 79 -7.41 -7.34 -6.50
N PRO A 80 -7.59 -6.54 -7.56
CA PRO A 80 -8.39 -5.32 -7.48
C PRO A 80 -9.83 -5.62 -7.06
N MET A 81 -10.34 -4.86 -6.10
CA MET A 81 -11.75 -4.90 -5.71
C MET A 81 -12.53 -3.86 -6.49
N LYS A 82 -13.84 -4.09 -6.68
CA LYS A 82 -14.69 -3.21 -7.48
C LYS A 82 -15.29 -2.10 -6.60
N PRO A 83 -15.12 -0.81 -6.94
CA PRO A 83 -15.78 0.31 -6.24
C PRO A 83 -17.30 0.20 -6.21
N ALA A 84 -17.91 -0.48 -7.19
CA ALA A 84 -19.36 -0.72 -7.21
C ALA A 84 -19.86 -1.48 -5.96
N ASN A 85 -18.99 -2.27 -5.32
CA ASN A 85 -19.32 -3.01 -4.11
C ASN A 85 -18.95 -2.22 -2.82
N ASN A 86 -18.12 -1.18 -2.92
CA ASN A 86 -17.67 -0.34 -1.81
C ASN A 86 -17.38 1.08 -2.31
N ARG A 87 -18.27 2.03 -2.01
CA ARG A 87 -18.20 3.41 -2.52
C ARG A 87 -16.98 4.19 -2.03
N ASP A 88 -16.42 3.81 -0.88
CA ASP A 88 -15.19 4.42 -0.34
C ASP A 88 -13.92 3.93 -1.07
N ALA A 89 -14.08 2.96 -1.98
CA ALA A 89 -13.05 2.46 -2.88
C ALA A 89 -11.75 2.08 -2.13
N GLU A 90 -10.61 2.67 -2.50
CA GLU A 90 -9.32 2.41 -1.86
C GLU A 90 -9.28 2.79 -0.36
N PHE A 91 -10.18 3.65 0.14
CA PHE A 91 -10.31 3.90 1.58
C PHE A 91 -11.06 2.79 2.33
N ALA A 92 -11.70 1.85 1.61
CA ALA A 92 -12.27 0.65 2.20
C ALA A 92 -11.34 -0.57 2.12
N TYR A 93 -10.62 -0.73 1.00
CA TYR A 93 -9.86 -1.98 0.72
C TYR A 93 -8.41 -1.78 0.29
N GLY A 94 -7.91 -0.54 0.27
CA GLY A 94 -6.54 -0.23 -0.15
C GLY A 94 -6.26 -0.70 -1.57
N SER A 95 -5.18 -1.46 -1.73
CA SER A 95 -4.78 -1.99 -3.03
C SER A 95 -5.70 -3.10 -3.57
N GLY A 96 -6.50 -3.73 -2.69
CA GLY A 96 -7.41 -4.81 -3.03
C GLY A 96 -7.28 -6.02 -2.09
N LEU A 97 -7.74 -7.19 -2.53
CA LEU A 97 -7.68 -8.43 -1.75
C LEU A 97 -6.34 -9.13 -1.91
N ILE A 98 -5.74 -9.61 -0.80
CA ILE A 98 -4.48 -10.40 -0.82
C ILE A 98 -4.52 -11.51 -1.88
N ASN A 99 -3.40 -11.66 -2.61
CA ASN A 99 -3.20 -12.73 -3.58
C ASN A 99 -1.85 -13.43 -3.38
N LEU A 100 -1.87 -14.59 -2.72
CA LEU A 100 -0.66 -15.35 -2.39
C LEU A 100 0.07 -15.94 -3.59
N THR A 101 -0.63 -16.15 -4.71
CA THR A 101 -0.04 -16.81 -5.88
C THR A 101 0.95 -15.90 -6.62
N ARG A 102 0.82 -14.58 -6.46
CA ARG A 102 1.61 -13.58 -7.18
C ARG A 102 2.61 -12.84 -6.29
N CYS A 103 2.34 -12.73 -4.99
CA CYS A 103 3.15 -11.91 -4.09
C CYS A 103 4.56 -12.47 -3.81
N ASN A 104 4.82 -13.75 -4.11
CA ASN A 104 6.15 -14.34 -3.95
C ASN A 104 7.12 -13.95 -5.08
N ASP A 105 6.62 -13.62 -6.26
CA ASP A 105 7.41 -13.09 -7.38
C ASP A 105 6.69 -11.85 -7.94
N PRO A 106 6.79 -10.70 -7.25
CA PRO A 106 6.08 -9.49 -7.65
C PRO A 106 6.75 -8.79 -8.84
N GLY A 107 7.96 -9.19 -9.26
CA GLY A 107 8.78 -8.52 -10.27
C GLY A 107 9.47 -7.26 -9.75
N LEU A 108 8.70 -6.26 -9.25
CA LEU A 108 9.25 -5.03 -8.67
C LEU A 108 8.69 -4.76 -7.27
N VAL A 109 9.49 -4.12 -6.41
CA VAL A 109 9.08 -3.64 -5.09
C VAL A 109 9.41 -2.16 -4.86
N TYR A 110 8.53 -1.48 -4.13
CA TYR A 110 8.75 -0.15 -3.57
C TYR A 110 9.38 -0.33 -2.19
N ASP A 111 10.71 -0.31 -2.13
CA ASP A 111 11.44 -0.48 -0.88
C ASP A 111 11.62 0.86 -0.13
N ALA A 112 11.68 0.80 1.20
CA ALA A 112 11.89 1.94 2.09
C ALA A 112 12.53 1.48 3.40
N GLY A 113 13.52 2.23 3.88
CA GLY A 113 14.20 2.01 5.15
C GLY A 113 13.73 2.96 6.26
N GLU A 114 14.28 2.78 7.46
CA GLU A 114 13.99 3.62 8.62
C GLU A 114 14.18 5.11 8.35
N GLN A 115 15.28 5.47 7.67
CA GLN A 115 15.59 6.86 7.33
C GLN A 115 14.55 7.51 6.41
N ASP A 116 13.88 6.72 5.57
CA ASP A 116 12.79 7.23 4.72
C ASP A 116 11.54 7.56 5.55
N TYR A 117 11.26 6.80 6.61
CA TYR A 117 10.18 7.12 7.54
C TYR A 117 10.53 8.31 8.45
N ILE A 118 11.80 8.48 8.82
CA ILE A 118 12.25 9.69 9.53
C ILE A 118 12.07 10.94 8.66
N LYS A 119 12.49 10.88 7.39
CA LYS A 119 12.24 11.92 6.38
C LYS A 119 10.75 12.23 6.24
N PHE A 120 9.94 11.19 6.14
CA PHE A 120 8.48 11.33 6.09
C PHE A 120 7.92 12.07 7.31
N MET A 121 8.32 11.69 8.53
CA MET A 121 7.87 12.37 9.75
C MET A 121 8.31 13.84 9.79
N CYS A 122 9.55 14.14 9.39
CA CYS A 122 10.03 15.51 9.23
C CYS A 122 9.16 16.30 8.23
N GLY A 123 8.82 15.71 7.09
CA GLY A 123 7.92 16.32 6.09
C GLY A 123 6.44 16.38 6.51
N GLN A 124 6.08 15.84 7.67
CA GLN A 124 4.76 15.96 8.30
C GLN A 124 4.78 16.90 9.51
N ASP A 125 5.84 17.72 9.65
CA ASP A 125 6.02 18.69 10.72
C ASP A 125 6.06 18.07 12.14
N TYR A 126 6.52 16.81 12.25
CA TYR A 126 6.76 16.21 13.56
C TYR A 126 7.95 16.90 14.23
N THR A 127 7.80 17.23 15.51
CA THR A 127 8.88 17.80 16.31
C THR A 127 9.96 16.75 16.61
N ALA A 128 11.20 17.20 16.83
CA ALA A 128 12.31 16.32 17.23
C ALA A 128 11.98 15.47 18.46
N ALA A 129 11.24 16.03 19.43
CA ALA A 129 10.79 15.30 20.62
C ALA A 129 9.81 14.16 20.29
N GLN A 130 8.87 14.39 19.37
CA GLN A 130 7.94 13.35 18.89
C GLN A 130 8.67 12.25 18.12
N ILE A 131 9.61 12.63 17.23
CA ILE A 131 10.40 11.66 16.47
C ILE A 131 11.26 10.83 17.43
N LYS A 132 11.89 11.45 18.43
CA LYS A 132 12.66 10.76 19.46
C LYS A 132 11.82 9.79 20.28
N LEU A 133 10.58 10.16 20.61
CA LEU A 133 9.66 9.27 21.31
C LEU A 133 9.35 8.00 20.50
N ILE A 134 9.24 8.11 19.17
CA ILE A 134 8.90 7.00 18.27
C ILE A 134 10.13 6.16 17.92
N THR A 135 11.24 6.80 17.58
CA THR A 135 12.45 6.16 17.02
C THR A 135 13.53 5.86 18.05
N SER A 136 13.43 6.48 19.24
CA SER A 136 14.51 6.54 20.24
C SER A 136 15.81 7.18 19.73
N GLN A 137 15.76 7.92 18.61
CA GLN A 137 16.92 8.59 18.01
C GLN A 137 16.79 10.11 18.13
N ASP A 138 17.93 10.78 18.29
CA ASP A 138 18.02 12.23 18.17
C ASP A 138 18.10 12.62 16.69
N VAL A 139 17.02 13.23 16.18
CA VAL A 139 16.87 13.62 14.77
C VAL A 139 16.76 15.13 14.67
N ASP A 140 17.55 15.74 13.79
CA ASP A 140 17.41 17.14 13.39
C ASP A 140 16.89 17.23 11.95
N CYS A 141 15.59 17.54 11.81
CA CYS A 141 14.93 17.66 10.51
C CYS A 141 15.52 18.78 9.63
N SER A 142 16.27 19.73 10.20
CA SER A 142 16.95 20.78 9.43
C SER A 142 18.04 20.22 8.52
N ASN A 143 18.63 19.07 8.88
CA ASN A 143 19.71 18.42 8.14
C ASN A 143 19.23 17.28 7.23
N VAL A 144 17.93 16.96 7.24
CA VAL A 144 17.35 15.80 6.56
C VAL A 144 17.09 16.09 5.06
N GLY A 145 17.29 17.33 4.62
CA GLY A 145 17.04 17.80 3.26
C GLY A 145 15.55 18.06 3.02
N GLU A 146 15.23 18.91 2.03
CA GLU A 146 13.83 19.13 1.64
C GLU A 146 13.26 17.81 1.08
N THR A 147 12.38 17.17 1.85
CA THR A 147 11.64 15.99 1.40
C THR A 147 10.17 16.20 1.70
N PHE A 148 9.33 16.01 0.69
CA PHE A 148 7.90 16.10 0.90
C PHE A 148 7.38 14.77 1.42
N ALA A 149 6.47 14.79 2.39
CA ALA A 149 5.90 13.57 2.94
C ALA A 149 5.20 12.67 1.89
N TRP A 150 4.69 13.24 0.81
CA TRP A 150 4.11 12.47 -0.30
C TRP A 150 5.15 11.72 -1.16
N ASP A 151 6.44 12.00 -0.97
CA ASP A 151 7.56 11.32 -1.64
C ASP A 151 8.10 10.10 -0.87
N LEU A 152 7.50 9.74 0.27
CA LEU A 152 7.74 8.42 0.86
C LEU A 152 7.49 7.35 -0.23
N ASN A 153 8.44 6.41 -0.38
CA ASN A 153 8.40 5.42 -1.43
C ASN A 153 7.34 4.34 -1.19
N TYR A 154 6.07 4.75 -1.32
CA TYR A 154 4.89 3.97 -1.00
C TYR A 154 4.21 3.44 -2.28
N PRO A 155 3.71 2.20 -2.29
CA PRO A 155 3.09 1.57 -3.47
C PRO A 155 1.67 2.08 -3.78
N SER A 156 1.32 3.30 -3.36
CA SER A 156 0.07 3.99 -3.70
C SER A 156 0.29 5.49 -3.79
N PHE A 157 -0.64 6.18 -4.45
CA PHE A 157 -0.61 7.62 -4.65
C PHE A 157 -1.91 8.25 -4.18
N ILE A 158 -1.82 9.29 -3.33
CA ILE A 158 -3.00 10.06 -2.94
C ILE A 158 -2.82 11.53 -3.22
N LEU A 159 -3.86 12.10 -3.79
CA LEU A 159 -4.00 13.48 -4.13
C LEU A 159 -5.19 14.11 -3.36
N PRO A 160 -4.97 14.64 -2.15
CA PRO A 160 -5.98 15.43 -1.48
C PRO A 160 -6.20 16.75 -2.26
N GLY A 161 -7.46 17.14 -2.41
CA GLY A 161 -7.87 18.34 -3.14
C GLY A 161 -9.16 18.94 -2.57
N GLU A 162 -9.67 19.97 -3.25
CA GLU A 162 -10.91 20.64 -2.90
C GLU A 162 -11.96 20.46 -3.99
N VAL A 163 -13.24 20.45 -3.61
CA VAL A 163 -14.36 20.24 -4.53
C VAL A 163 -14.32 21.27 -5.66
N GLY A 164 -14.32 20.78 -6.89
CA GLY A 164 -14.39 21.61 -8.10
C GLY A 164 -13.08 22.32 -8.49
N LYS A 165 -12.02 22.24 -7.68
CA LYS A 165 -10.70 22.81 -7.98
C LYS A 165 -9.78 21.76 -8.62
N ASN A 166 -8.94 22.23 -9.54
CA ASN A 166 -7.87 21.40 -10.09
C ASN A 166 -6.73 21.34 -9.07
N VAL A 167 -6.27 20.13 -8.76
CA VAL A 167 -5.07 19.90 -7.96
C VAL A 167 -4.09 19.09 -8.80
N THR A 168 -2.81 19.47 -8.78
CA THR A 168 -1.73 18.74 -9.45
C THR A 168 -0.64 18.43 -8.45
N ARG A 169 -0.07 17.22 -8.53
CA ARG A 169 1.08 16.82 -7.72
C ARG A 169 2.00 15.91 -8.49
N VAL A 170 3.30 16.04 -8.21
CA VAL A 170 4.33 15.14 -8.70
C VAL A 170 4.77 14.28 -7.52
N PHE A 171 4.73 12.96 -7.70
CA PHE A 171 5.20 11.99 -6.74
C PHE A 171 6.49 11.36 -7.27
N GLN A 172 7.54 11.39 -6.46
CA GLN A 172 8.77 10.67 -6.78
C GLN A 172 8.70 9.26 -6.20
N ARG A 173 9.03 8.26 -7.01
CA ARG A 173 9.08 6.87 -6.57
C ARG A 173 10.32 6.17 -7.10
N SER A 174 10.73 5.14 -6.38
CA SER A 174 11.72 4.19 -6.85
C SER A 174 11.20 2.77 -6.73
N VAL A 175 11.58 1.94 -7.69
CA VAL A 175 11.27 0.51 -7.67
C VAL A 175 12.55 -0.29 -7.90
N THR A 176 12.68 -1.38 -7.16
CA THR A 176 13.81 -2.30 -7.23
C THR A 176 13.37 -3.57 -7.95
N ASN A 177 14.17 -4.02 -8.91
CA ASN A 177 13.95 -5.30 -9.59
C ASN A 177 14.26 -6.46 -8.65
N VAL A 178 13.24 -7.27 -8.33
CA VAL A 178 13.37 -8.48 -7.52
C VAL A 178 12.94 -9.74 -8.28
N GLY A 179 12.64 -9.59 -9.57
CA GLY A 179 12.32 -10.71 -10.44
C GLY A 179 13.53 -11.61 -10.67
N THR A 180 13.26 -12.83 -11.11
CA THR A 180 14.29 -13.85 -11.37
C THR A 180 15.16 -13.55 -12.59
N ALA A 181 14.65 -12.74 -13.54
CA ALA A 181 15.39 -12.29 -14.70
C ALA A 181 16.27 -11.07 -14.35
N GLY A 182 17.57 -11.19 -14.56
CA GLY A 182 18.51 -10.07 -14.35
C GLY A 182 18.21 -8.87 -15.26
N VAL A 183 17.86 -9.12 -16.52
CA VAL A 183 17.47 -8.08 -17.47
C VAL A 183 15.95 -8.07 -17.60
N ALA A 184 15.31 -6.94 -17.32
CA ALA A 184 13.86 -6.79 -17.41
C ALA A 184 13.47 -5.41 -17.93
N SER A 185 12.35 -5.31 -18.65
CA SER A 185 11.79 -4.04 -19.08
C SER A 185 10.31 -3.97 -18.77
N TYR A 186 9.93 -2.93 -18.03
CA TYR A 186 8.56 -2.68 -17.63
C TYR A 186 8.04 -1.43 -18.32
N ARG A 187 6.84 -1.52 -18.89
CA ARG A 187 6.10 -0.38 -19.45
C ARG A 187 5.01 0.07 -18.48
N ALA A 188 4.86 1.38 -18.31
CA ALA A 188 3.77 1.96 -17.56
C ALA A 188 2.45 1.79 -18.32
N VAL A 189 1.43 1.26 -17.65
CA VAL A 189 0.06 1.16 -18.15
C VAL A 189 -0.84 1.90 -17.18
N LEU A 190 -1.50 2.95 -17.67
CA LEU A 190 -2.36 3.82 -16.88
C LEU A 190 -3.82 3.40 -17.04
N ARG A 191 -4.53 3.32 -15.91
CA ARG A 191 -5.98 3.05 -15.85
C ARG A 191 -6.62 4.14 -15.01
N ALA A 192 -7.15 5.18 -15.63
CA ALA A 192 -7.73 6.32 -14.94
C ALA A 192 -8.98 6.83 -15.68
N PRO A 193 -10.02 7.29 -14.96
CA PRO A 193 -11.17 7.96 -15.57
C PRO A 193 -10.78 9.37 -16.04
N GLY A 194 -11.65 10.04 -16.80
CA GLY A 194 -11.35 11.34 -17.43
C GLY A 194 -11.06 12.47 -16.43
N GLU A 195 -11.54 12.34 -15.20
CA GLU A 195 -11.34 13.27 -14.09
C GLU A 195 -9.95 13.18 -13.46
N LEU A 196 -9.17 12.15 -13.83
CA LEU A 196 -7.83 11.87 -13.31
C LEU A 196 -6.82 11.75 -14.46
N VAL A 197 -6.05 12.81 -14.68
CA VAL A 197 -4.97 12.83 -15.68
C VAL A 197 -3.67 12.41 -15.01
N VAL A 198 -3.14 11.26 -15.42
CA VAL A 198 -1.88 10.71 -14.90
C VAL A 198 -0.82 10.72 -16.00
N ARG A 199 0.40 11.12 -15.66
CA ARG A 199 1.59 11.05 -16.52
C ARG A 199 2.73 10.42 -15.75
N VAL A 200 3.53 9.59 -16.41
CA VAL A 200 4.66 8.87 -15.79
C VAL A 200 5.89 9.09 -16.61
N GLU A 201 7.00 9.45 -15.96
CA GLU A 201 8.28 9.68 -16.61
C GLU A 201 9.42 8.99 -15.85
N PRO A 202 10.21 8.12 -16.52
CA PRO A 202 10.04 7.64 -17.90
C PRO A 202 8.83 6.69 -18.03
N GLU A 203 8.29 6.50 -19.23
CA GLU A 203 7.19 5.53 -19.48
C GLU A 203 7.65 4.06 -19.50
N VAL A 204 8.97 3.83 -19.59
CA VAL A 204 9.58 2.50 -19.62
C VAL A 204 10.78 2.47 -18.68
N LEU A 205 10.78 1.51 -17.76
CA LEU A 205 11.92 1.19 -16.91
C LEU A 205 12.67 0.00 -17.51
N ARG A 206 13.98 0.13 -17.60
CA ARG A 206 14.88 -0.94 -18.05
C ARG A 206 15.87 -1.26 -16.95
N PHE A 207 15.91 -2.53 -16.56
CA PHE A 207 16.82 -3.08 -15.56
C PHE A 207 17.80 -4.01 -16.27
N SER A 208 19.04 -3.98 -15.79
CA SER A 208 20.21 -4.71 -16.27
C SER A 208 20.63 -5.81 -15.30
N SER A 209 20.25 -5.70 -14.01
CA SER A 209 20.44 -6.74 -13.00
C SER A 209 19.25 -6.82 -12.02
N VAL A 210 19.21 -7.92 -11.28
CA VAL A 210 18.43 -8.00 -10.03
C VAL A 210 19.00 -7.00 -9.03
N GLU A 211 18.17 -6.49 -8.13
CA GLU A 211 18.47 -5.46 -7.12
C GLU A 211 18.77 -4.07 -7.68
N GLU A 212 18.78 -3.90 -9.00
CA GLU A 212 18.87 -2.58 -9.61
C GLU A 212 17.61 -1.77 -9.29
N THR A 213 17.83 -0.54 -8.83
CA THR A 213 16.75 0.40 -8.50
C THR A 213 16.63 1.44 -9.60
N LYS A 214 15.39 1.71 -10.04
CA LYS A 214 15.09 2.82 -10.96
C LYS A 214 14.10 3.79 -10.33
N ARG A 215 14.31 5.08 -10.60
CA ARG A 215 13.43 6.17 -10.19
C ARG A 215 12.50 6.57 -11.34
N PHE A 216 11.32 7.03 -10.97
CA PHE A 216 10.36 7.61 -11.89
C PHE A 216 9.48 8.63 -11.17
N ASN A 217 8.91 9.54 -11.94
CA ASN A 217 7.98 10.55 -11.47
C ASN A 217 6.58 10.22 -11.96
N VAL A 218 5.60 10.45 -11.09
CA VAL A 218 4.17 10.35 -11.43
C VAL A 218 3.54 11.72 -11.22
N THR A 219 3.10 12.35 -12.30
CA THR A 219 2.33 13.59 -12.23
C THR A 219 0.85 13.26 -12.29
N VAL A 220 0.11 13.61 -11.25
CA VAL A 220 -1.33 13.39 -11.16
C VAL A 220 -2.02 14.75 -11.09
N THR A 221 -2.93 14.99 -12.03
CA THR A 221 -3.85 16.12 -12.02
C THR A 221 -5.27 15.59 -11.86
N ALA A 222 -6.01 16.10 -10.88
CA ALA A 222 -7.39 15.70 -10.65
C ALA A 222 -8.30 16.91 -10.45
N ARG A 223 -9.56 16.74 -10.85
CA ARG A 223 -10.66 17.64 -10.50
C ARG A 223 -11.78 16.81 -9.90
N VAL A 224 -11.84 16.77 -8.57
CA VAL A 224 -12.87 15.99 -7.88
C VAL A 224 -14.17 16.79 -7.85
N GLY A 225 -15.23 16.21 -8.39
CA GLY A 225 -16.57 16.80 -8.39
C GLY A 225 -17.25 16.74 -7.02
N SER A 226 -18.41 17.37 -6.90
CA SER A 226 -19.23 17.39 -5.67
C SER A 226 -19.91 16.04 -5.37
N SER A 227 -20.03 15.15 -6.36
CA SER A 227 -20.60 13.81 -6.19
C SER A 227 -19.51 12.75 -6.08
N GLY A 228 -19.43 12.05 -4.94
CA GLY A 228 -18.61 10.86 -4.76
C GLY A 228 -17.30 11.05 -4.00
N GLY A 229 -16.78 12.27 -3.88
CA GLY A 229 -15.66 12.63 -2.99
C GLY A 229 -14.32 11.93 -3.23
N VAL A 230 -14.28 10.89 -4.07
CA VAL A 230 -13.15 10.02 -4.36
C VAL A 230 -13.15 9.67 -5.85
N VAL A 231 -11.99 9.79 -6.49
CA VAL A 231 -11.75 9.40 -7.89
C VAL A 231 -10.55 8.46 -7.91
N SER A 232 -10.75 7.26 -8.46
CA SER A 232 -9.78 6.17 -8.40
C SER A 232 -9.22 5.84 -9.79
N GLY A 233 -7.91 5.59 -9.84
CA GLY A 233 -7.19 5.05 -10.97
C GLY A 233 -6.06 4.14 -10.52
N ALA A 234 -5.18 3.76 -11.44
CA ALA A 234 -4.01 2.95 -11.15
C ALA A 234 -2.89 3.17 -12.17
N LEU A 235 -1.66 3.06 -11.69
CA LEU A 235 -0.45 2.82 -12.48
C LEU A 235 -0.11 1.34 -12.39
N VAL A 236 0.19 0.71 -13.52
CA VAL A 236 0.67 -0.67 -13.57
C VAL A 236 1.99 -0.72 -14.33
N TRP A 237 3.06 -1.18 -13.70
CA TRP A 237 4.27 -1.58 -14.42
C TRP A 237 4.10 -3.02 -14.91
N SER A 238 4.25 -3.24 -16.21
CA SER A 238 4.08 -4.55 -16.82
C SER A 238 5.26 -4.89 -17.72
N ASP A 239 5.83 -6.08 -17.55
CA ASP A 239 6.78 -6.72 -18.47
C ASP A 239 6.12 -7.80 -19.36
N GLY A 240 4.82 -8.03 -19.16
CA GLY A 240 4.02 -9.05 -19.84
C GLY A 240 3.71 -10.27 -18.96
N SER A 241 4.55 -10.55 -17.95
CA SER A 241 4.36 -11.64 -16.98
C SER A 241 3.94 -11.08 -15.61
N HIS A 242 4.70 -10.11 -15.11
CA HIS A 242 4.46 -9.40 -13.87
C HIS A 242 3.55 -8.19 -14.13
N GLN A 243 2.70 -7.88 -13.14
CA GLN A 243 1.91 -6.65 -13.12
C GLN A 243 2.01 -6.05 -11.72
N VAL A 244 2.75 -4.94 -11.63
CA VAL A 244 3.01 -4.22 -10.38
C VAL A 244 2.04 -3.05 -10.33
N ARG A 245 0.89 -3.25 -9.69
CA ARG A 245 -0.20 -2.27 -9.67
C ARG A 245 -0.12 -1.36 -8.44
N SER A 246 -0.16 -0.06 -8.64
CA SER A 246 -0.31 0.93 -7.57
C SER A 246 -1.60 1.73 -7.76
N PRO A 247 -2.52 1.75 -6.78
CA PRO A 247 -3.71 2.59 -6.85
C PRO A 247 -3.34 4.08 -6.78
N ILE A 248 -4.12 4.90 -7.49
CA ILE A 248 -4.04 6.36 -7.50
C ILE A 248 -5.41 6.87 -7.07
N VAL A 249 -5.46 7.70 -6.03
CA VAL A 249 -6.71 8.19 -5.45
C VAL A 249 -6.66 9.70 -5.34
N ALA A 250 -7.63 10.40 -5.91
CA ALA A 250 -7.86 11.81 -5.61
C ALA A 250 -9.12 11.94 -4.74
N HIS A 251 -9.08 12.75 -3.69
CA HIS A 251 -10.22 12.91 -2.78
C HIS A 251 -10.38 14.35 -2.27
N THR A 252 -11.59 14.63 -1.78
CA THR A 252 -11.94 15.88 -1.07
C THR A 252 -12.36 15.65 0.37
N LEU A 253 -12.19 14.42 0.87
CA LEU A 253 -12.38 14.05 2.27
C LEU A 253 -11.39 14.78 3.19
#